data_AF-A0A932WLT1-F1
#
_entry.id   AF-A0A932WLT1-F1
#
_cell.length_a   1.000
_cell.length_b   1.000
_cell.length_c   1.000
_cell.angle_alpha   90.00
_cell.angle_beta   90.00
_cell.angle_gamma   90.00
#
_symmetry.space_group_name_H-M   'P 1'
#
loop_
_entity.id
_entity.type
_entity.pdbx_description
1 polymer ?
#
loop_
_entity_poly.entity_id
_entity_poly.type
_entity_poly.pdbx_seq_one_letter_code
_entity_poly.pdbx_strand_id
1 'polypeptide(L)'
;MSGRRRRAVAALAALAVLGATGATLAQPADDRLLPADQHTSDKARTLAQRHVRGLRALNAGIYHCIPWVEVRQHSIGFFRPRGVTQDDRFLAIRLYIEQDTSPEFGKLSLEDRASAMFSRYVGAMLRRMNAADATLISDPLLDGYSVVLEWRKQGARGSSGDRPIHETIAAFMPKSLVADFLAGRLPVGTLADTARVLAWDGERAIGQLRVTAWDDNFVSTFKVANYQLDPGISCG
;
A
#
# COMPACT_ATOMS: atom_id res chain seq x y z
N MET A 1 25.73 71.37 -39.72
CA MET A 1 25.74 71.02 -38.29
C MET A 1 25.11 69.65 -38.12
N SER A 2 25.83 68.80 -37.38
CA SER A 2 25.66 67.36 -37.24
C SER A 2 24.29 66.93 -36.69
N GLY A 3 23.73 65.88 -37.27
CA GLY A 3 22.57 65.18 -36.75
C GLY A 3 22.91 64.22 -35.61
N ARG A 4 21.89 63.88 -34.82
CA ARG A 4 21.72 62.60 -34.11
C ARG A 4 20.45 62.71 -33.27
N ARG A 5 19.40 61.99 -33.65
CA ARG A 5 18.47 61.41 -32.68
C ARG A 5 18.00 60.06 -33.21
N ARG A 6 18.56 59.03 -32.57
CA ARG A 6 18.28 57.60 -32.70
C ARG A 6 16.80 57.34 -32.38
N ARG A 7 16.13 56.53 -33.21
CA ARG A 7 15.01 55.64 -32.83
C ARG A 7 15.11 54.40 -33.75
N ALA A 8 15.77 53.36 -33.26
CA ALA A 8 15.20 52.23 -32.52
C ALA A 8 14.57 51.19 -33.47
N VAL A 9 15.27 50.07 -33.53
CA VAL A 9 15.15 48.87 -34.38
C VAL A 9 13.77 48.22 -34.29
N ALA A 10 13.28 47.76 -35.44
CA ALA A 10 12.16 46.85 -35.60
C ALA A 10 12.58 45.40 -35.33
N ALA A 11 11.71 44.61 -34.69
CA ALA A 11 11.49 43.19 -35.03
C ALA A 11 10.28 42.63 -34.27
N LEU A 12 9.22 42.32 -35.01
CA LEU A 12 8.14 41.41 -34.60
C LEU A 12 8.69 39.98 -34.63
N ALA A 13 8.56 39.25 -33.51
CA ALA A 13 8.63 37.79 -33.50
C ALA A 13 7.81 37.27 -32.32
N ALA A 14 6.50 37.10 -32.52
CA ALA A 14 5.66 36.33 -31.60
C ALA A 14 5.62 34.88 -32.10
N LEU A 15 6.46 34.03 -31.51
CA LEU A 15 6.35 32.57 -31.63
C LEU A 15 5.10 32.10 -30.90
N ALA A 16 4.10 31.61 -31.63
CA ALA A 16 3.04 30.79 -31.06
C ALA A 16 3.41 29.31 -31.24
N VAL A 17 4.23 28.78 -30.34
CA VAL A 17 4.39 27.32 -30.20
C VAL A 17 3.25 26.83 -29.33
N LEU A 18 2.17 26.40 -29.97
CA LEU A 18 1.13 25.56 -29.37
C LEU A 18 1.73 24.18 -29.11
N GLY A 19 2.48 24.06 -28.02
CA GLY A 19 2.92 22.78 -27.49
C GLY A 19 1.74 22.11 -26.80
N ALA A 20 1.20 21.07 -27.44
CA ALA A 20 0.28 20.14 -26.81
C ALA A 20 0.96 19.52 -25.59
N THR A 21 0.65 20.04 -24.40
CA THR A 21 0.90 19.33 -23.15
C THR A 21 -0.11 18.18 -23.11
N GLY A 22 0.21 17.07 -23.76
CA GLY A 22 -0.40 15.79 -23.41
C GLY A 22 -0.17 15.62 -21.92
N ALA A 23 -1.24 15.62 -21.13
CA ALA A 23 -1.16 15.33 -19.71
C ALA A 23 -0.50 13.95 -19.58
N THR A 24 0.77 13.94 -19.20
CA THR A 24 1.44 12.71 -18.78
C THR A 24 0.73 12.29 -17.51
N LEU A 25 -0.18 11.31 -17.63
CA LEU A 25 -0.80 10.66 -16.49
C LEU A 25 0.33 10.18 -15.60
N ALA A 26 0.32 10.58 -14.32
CA ALA A 26 1.29 10.11 -13.36
C ALA A 26 1.11 8.59 -13.24
N GLN A 27 2.08 7.83 -13.75
CA GLN A 27 2.02 6.38 -13.70
C GLN A 27 2.47 5.90 -12.31
N PRO A 28 1.85 4.85 -11.76
CA PRO A 28 2.34 4.22 -10.55
C PRO A 28 3.78 3.76 -10.77
N ALA A 29 4.66 4.12 -9.86
CA ALA A 29 6.07 3.78 -10.00
C ALA A 29 6.27 2.25 -9.84
N ASP A 30 6.97 1.63 -10.78
CA ASP A 30 7.25 0.19 -10.78
C ASP A 30 8.24 -0.21 -9.66
N ASP A 31 8.94 0.76 -9.06
CA ASP A 31 9.88 0.58 -7.95
C ASP A 31 9.21 0.05 -6.66
N ARG A 32 7.87 0.05 -6.58
CA ARG A 32 7.12 -0.50 -5.43
C ARG A 32 7.12 -2.02 -5.38
N LEU A 33 7.35 -2.67 -6.51
CA LEU A 33 7.51 -4.11 -6.59
C LEU A 33 8.96 -4.49 -6.32
N LEU A 34 9.19 -5.51 -5.51
CA LEU A 34 10.52 -6.11 -5.38
C LEU A 34 10.87 -6.80 -6.72
N PRO A 35 11.98 -6.45 -7.39
CA PRO A 35 12.40 -7.11 -8.61
C PRO A 35 12.60 -8.62 -8.40
N ALA A 36 12.28 -9.42 -9.41
CA ALA A 36 12.35 -10.88 -9.31
C ALA A 36 13.76 -11.34 -8.89
N ASP A 37 14.80 -10.83 -9.54
CA ASP A 37 16.21 -11.11 -9.25
C ASP A 37 16.67 -10.75 -7.83
N GLN A 38 15.95 -9.88 -7.12
CA GLN A 38 16.25 -9.52 -5.73
C GLN A 38 15.59 -10.45 -4.69
N HIS A 39 14.83 -11.47 -5.12
CA HIS A 39 14.27 -12.46 -4.21
C HIS A 39 15.30 -13.54 -3.83
N THR A 40 15.31 -13.92 -2.55
CA THR A 40 16.36 -14.78 -1.97
C THR A 40 16.19 -16.29 -2.20
N SER A 41 15.23 -16.74 -3.02
CA SER A 41 14.99 -18.16 -3.31
C SER A 41 14.42 -18.36 -4.70
N ASP A 42 14.64 -19.53 -5.31
CA ASP A 42 14.02 -19.91 -6.59
C ASP A 42 12.49 -19.84 -6.52
N LYS A 43 11.88 -20.38 -5.45
CA LYS A 43 10.43 -20.35 -5.24
C LYS A 43 9.86 -18.93 -5.32
N ALA A 44 10.46 -17.99 -4.60
CA ALA A 44 10.05 -16.60 -4.60
C ALA A 44 10.30 -15.90 -5.94
N ARG A 45 11.42 -16.20 -6.62
CA ARG A 45 11.71 -15.71 -7.97
C ARG A 45 10.66 -16.17 -8.98
N THR A 46 10.29 -17.44 -8.93
CA THR A 46 9.25 -18.02 -9.80
C THR A 46 7.89 -17.36 -9.55
N LEU A 47 7.49 -17.17 -8.29
CA LEU A 47 6.26 -16.46 -7.95
C LEU A 47 6.27 -15.02 -8.48
N ALA A 48 7.36 -14.28 -8.26
CA ALA A 48 7.50 -12.91 -8.74
C ALA A 48 7.39 -12.79 -10.27
N GLN A 49 8.01 -13.71 -11.00
CA GLN A 49 7.93 -13.76 -12.47
C GLN A 49 6.53 -14.13 -12.96
N ARG A 50 5.91 -15.15 -12.35
CA ARG A 50 4.59 -15.66 -12.74
C ARG A 50 3.49 -14.62 -12.55
N HIS A 51 3.54 -13.88 -11.44
CA HIS A 51 2.47 -12.96 -11.04
C HIS A 51 2.80 -11.48 -11.28
N VAL A 52 3.89 -11.16 -11.99
CA VAL A 52 4.34 -9.76 -12.17
C VAL A 52 3.26 -8.83 -12.71
N ARG A 53 2.40 -9.32 -13.63
CA ARG A 53 1.28 -8.54 -14.17
C ARG A 53 0.24 -8.22 -13.09
N GLY A 54 -0.09 -9.21 -12.26
CA GLY A 54 -0.96 -9.05 -11.11
C GLY A 54 -0.41 -8.06 -10.08
N LEU A 55 0.88 -8.15 -9.77
CA LEU A 55 1.53 -7.23 -8.84
C LEU A 55 1.51 -5.78 -9.35
N ARG A 56 1.73 -5.56 -10.66
CA ARG A 56 1.61 -4.23 -11.28
C ARG A 56 0.17 -3.72 -11.24
N ALA A 57 -0.80 -4.57 -11.54
CA ALA A 57 -2.22 -4.23 -11.47
C ALA A 57 -2.66 -3.88 -10.04
N LEU A 58 -2.16 -4.62 -9.03
CA LEU A 58 -2.37 -4.32 -7.62
C LEU A 58 -1.80 -2.95 -7.25
N ASN A 59 -0.54 -2.68 -7.62
CA ASN A 59 0.13 -1.40 -7.35
C ASN A 59 -0.62 -0.23 -7.99
N ALA A 60 -1.01 -0.36 -9.26
CA ALA A 60 -1.81 0.64 -9.97
C ALA A 60 -3.18 0.84 -9.31
N GLY A 61 -3.86 -0.25 -8.95
CA GLY A 61 -5.13 -0.19 -8.25
C GLY A 61 -5.04 0.54 -6.91
N ILE A 62 -3.98 0.30 -6.13
CA ILE A 62 -3.79 1.03 -4.87
C ILE A 62 -3.51 2.50 -5.12
N TYR A 63 -2.60 2.81 -6.05
CA TYR A 63 -2.22 4.17 -6.41
C TYR A 63 -3.43 5.04 -6.79
N HIS A 64 -4.32 4.53 -7.64
CA HIS A 64 -5.49 5.29 -8.07
C HIS A 64 -6.66 5.21 -7.08
N CYS A 65 -6.87 4.08 -6.41
CA CYS A 65 -8.12 3.86 -5.67
C CYS A 65 -8.03 4.10 -4.18
N ILE A 66 -6.82 4.24 -3.65
CA ILE A 66 -6.57 4.46 -2.24
C ILE A 66 -5.51 5.57 -2.08
N PRO A 67 -5.78 6.80 -2.60
CA PRO A 67 -4.76 7.86 -2.69
C PRO A 67 -4.27 8.40 -1.33
N TRP A 68 -4.84 7.93 -0.22
CA TRP A 68 -4.38 8.22 1.16
C TRP A 68 -3.43 7.15 1.70
N VAL A 69 -3.01 6.20 0.86
CA VAL A 69 -2.06 5.14 1.20
C VAL A 69 -0.88 5.20 0.24
N GLU A 70 0.32 5.27 0.81
CA GLU A 70 1.57 5.13 0.08
C GLU A 70 2.02 3.65 0.15
N VAL A 71 2.40 3.10 -0.99
CA VAL A 71 3.25 1.89 -1.06
C VAL A 71 4.67 2.38 -1.29
N ARG A 72 5.64 1.94 -0.50
CA ARG A 72 7.05 2.33 -0.65
C ARG A 72 7.81 1.40 -1.59
N GLN A 73 9.04 1.79 -1.95
CA GLN A 73 9.92 0.97 -2.76
C GLN A 73 10.02 -0.46 -2.20
N HIS A 74 9.96 -1.45 -3.09
CA HIS A 74 10.07 -2.89 -2.78
C HIS A 74 9.11 -3.40 -1.68
N SER A 75 7.96 -2.75 -1.53
CA SER A 75 6.97 -3.10 -0.50
C SER A 75 5.94 -4.14 -0.95
N ILE A 76 5.93 -4.50 -2.24
CA ILE A 76 5.11 -5.58 -2.81
C ILE A 76 6.02 -6.70 -3.31
N GLY A 77 5.77 -7.95 -2.91
CA GLY A 77 6.59 -9.09 -3.35
C GLY A 77 6.35 -10.38 -2.55
N PHE A 78 7.18 -11.40 -2.77
CA PHE A 78 7.03 -12.70 -2.12
C PHE A 78 8.08 -12.91 -1.04
N PHE A 79 7.72 -12.59 0.20
CA PHE A 79 8.64 -12.57 1.33
C PHE A 79 8.45 -13.78 2.23
N ARG A 80 9.53 -14.17 2.91
CA ARG A 80 9.46 -15.14 3.99
C ARG A 80 9.04 -14.44 5.28
N PRO A 81 7.99 -14.90 6.00
CA PRO A 81 7.64 -14.34 7.30
C PRO A 81 8.80 -14.43 8.29
N ARG A 82 8.92 -13.42 9.16
CA ARG A 82 9.92 -13.49 10.25
C ARG A 82 9.65 -14.69 11.17
N GLY A 83 10.71 -15.36 11.59
CA GLY A 83 10.67 -16.50 12.51
C GLY A 83 10.33 -17.85 11.87
N VAL A 84 10.07 -17.91 10.57
CA VAL A 84 9.86 -19.18 9.84
C VAL A 84 11.18 -19.69 9.28
N THR A 85 11.51 -20.96 9.51
CA THR A 85 12.75 -21.58 9.03
C THR A 85 12.61 -22.23 7.65
N GLN A 86 11.40 -22.62 7.27
CA GLN A 86 11.08 -23.18 5.96
C GLN A 86 11.01 -22.10 4.88
N ASP A 87 11.04 -22.53 3.61
CA ASP A 87 10.91 -21.65 2.44
C ASP A 87 9.46 -21.22 2.18
N ASP A 88 8.78 -20.76 3.22
CA ASP A 88 7.40 -20.28 3.12
C ASP A 88 7.40 -18.88 2.50
N ARG A 89 6.64 -18.72 1.42
CA ARG A 89 6.54 -17.51 0.61
C ARG A 89 5.15 -16.93 0.70
N PHE A 90 5.10 -15.75 1.31
CA PHE A 90 3.89 -14.99 1.50
C PHE A 90 3.90 -13.84 0.50
N LEU A 91 2.80 -13.66 -0.23
CA LEU A 91 2.59 -12.41 -0.95
C LEU A 91 2.42 -11.32 0.10
N ALA A 92 3.36 -10.38 0.18
CA ALA A 92 3.33 -9.31 1.14
C ALA A 92 3.10 -7.96 0.47
N ILE A 93 2.36 -7.10 1.18
CA ILE A 93 2.28 -5.69 0.90
C ILE A 93 2.53 -4.89 2.18
N ARG A 94 3.33 -3.82 2.09
CA ARG A 94 3.46 -2.81 3.14
C ARG A 94 2.82 -1.50 2.72
N LEU A 95 1.86 -1.06 3.52
CA LEU A 95 1.08 0.15 3.34
C LEU A 95 1.48 1.18 4.39
N TYR A 96 1.76 2.39 3.93
CA TYR A 96 1.94 3.56 4.75
C TYR A 96 0.69 4.43 4.64
N ILE A 97 -0.05 4.55 5.74
CA ILE A 97 -1.34 5.22 5.79
C ILE A 97 -1.07 6.69 6.11
N GLU A 98 -1.26 7.54 5.10
CA GLU A 98 -0.98 8.99 5.18
C GLU A 98 -2.14 9.77 5.77
N GLN A 99 -3.31 9.15 5.90
CA GLN A 99 -4.47 9.79 6.51
C GLN A 99 -4.16 10.19 7.95
N ASP A 100 -4.33 11.49 8.24
CA ASP A 100 -4.35 11.96 9.62
C ASP A 100 -5.50 11.31 10.38
N THR A 101 -5.13 10.50 11.38
CA THR A 101 -6.09 9.86 12.25
C THR A 101 -6.74 10.89 13.17
N SER A 102 -8.02 10.72 13.49
CA SER A 102 -8.71 11.63 14.39
C SER A 102 -8.08 11.66 15.81
N PRO A 103 -8.24 12.75 16.58
CA PRO A 103 -7.75 12.80 17.95
C PRO A 103 -8.30 11.66 18.82
N GLU A 104 -9.52 11.20 18.56
CA GLU A 104 -10.15 10.08 19.26
C GLU A 104 -9.41 8.77 19.00
N PHE A 105 -9.01 8.52 17.75
CA PHE A 105 -8.18 7.37 17.40
C PHE A 105 -6.84 7.39 18.14
N GLY A 106 -6.23 8.57 18.29
CA GLY A 106 -4.98 8.74 19.03
C GLY A 106 -5.08 8.38 20.52
N LYS A 107 -6.27 8.45 21.12
CA LYS A 107 -6.50 8.15 22.55
C LYS A 107 -6.70 6.67 22.85
N LEU A 108 -6.90 5.85 21.82
CA LEU A 108 -7.10 4.40 21.95
C LEU A 108 -5.86 3.70 22.54
N SER A 109 -5.99 2.45 22.97
CA SER A 109 -4.81 1.61 23.21
C SER A 109 -4.13 1.23 21.89
N LEU A 110 -2.88 0.74 21.93
CA LEU A 110 -2.23 0.21 20.72
C LEU A 110 -3.04 -0.96 20.13
N GLU A 111 -3.60 -1.81 20.99
CA GLU A 111 -4.42 -2.96 20.59
C GLU A 111 -5.70 -2.54 19.87
N ASP A 112 -6.38 -1.51 20.38
CA ASP A 112 -7.60 -0.98 19.76
C ASP A 112 -7.29 -0.28 18.43
N ARG A 113 -6.18 0.47 18.35
CA ARG A 113 -5.72 1.07 17.08
C ARG A 113 -5.37 -0.01 16.06
N ALA A 114 -4.65 -1.05 16.48
CA ALA A 114 -4.31 -2.19 15.64
C ALA A 114 -5.56 -2.92 15.14
N SER A 115 -6.57 -3.13 16.01
CA SER A 115 -7.85 -3.75 15.66
C SER A 115 -8.63 -2.94 14.63
N ALA A 116 -8.66 -1.61 14.80
CA ALA A 116 -9.27 -0.71 13.82
C ALA A 116 -8.54 -0.71 12.47
N MET A 117 -7.20 -0.66 12.48
CA MET A 117 -6.40 -0.74 11.25
C MET A 117 -6.54 -2.10 10.56
N PHE A 118 -6.57 -3.18 11.33
CA PHE A 118 -6.80 -4.53 10.81
C PHE A 118 -8.15 -4.61 10.10
N SER A 119 -9.24 -4.23 10.79
CA SER A 119 -10.61 -4.25 10.28
C SER A 119 -10.74 -3.50 8.97
N ARG A 120 -10.14 -2.30 8.92
CA ARG A 120 -10.21 -1.38 7.79
C ARG A 120 -9.46 -1.89 6.55
N TYR A 121 -8.24 -2.40 6.73
CA TYR A 121 -7.34 -2.60 5.59
C TYR A 121 -7.09 -4.07 5.25
N VAL A 122 -7.00 -4.99 6.23
CA VAL A 122 -6.51 -6.35 5.95
C VAL A 122 -7.45 -7.10 5.02
N GLY A 123 -8.74 -7.20 5.37
CA GLY A 123 -9.72 -7.89 4.53
C GLY A 123 -9.88 -7.26 3.14
N ALA A 124 -9.87 -5.92 3.07
CA ALA A 124 -9.92 -5.19 1.82
C ALA A 124 -8.69 -5.47 0.93
N MET A 125 -7.49 -5.52 1.51
CA MET A 125 -6.27 -5.79 0.76
C MET A 125 -6.20 -7.23 0.26
N LEU A 126 -6.60 -8.21 1.08
CA LEU A 126 -6.67 -9.60 0.63
C LEU A 126 -7.56 -9.76 -0.62
N ARG A 127 -8.71 -9.08 -0.62
CA ARG A 127 -9.60 -9.05 -1.79
C ARG A 127 -8.93 -8.40 -3.00
N ARG A 128 -8.30 -7.23 -2.83
CA ARG A 128 -7.60 -6.52 -3.92
C ARG A 128 -6.43 -7.33 -4.48
N MET A 129 -5.63 -7.97 -3.64
CA MET A 129 -4.51 -8.82 -4.03
C MET A 129 -4.96 -9.95 -4.96
N ASN A 130 -6.10 -10.59 -4.65
CA ASN A 130 -6.62 -11.70 -5.46
C ASN A 130 -7.50 -11.26 -6.62
N ALA A 131 -8.09 -10.07 -6.57
CA ALA A 131 -8.76 -9.47 -7.73
C ALA A 131 -7.76 -9.05 -8.81
N ALA A 132 -6.55 -8.61 -8.42
CA ALA A 132 -5.49 -8.24 -9.35
C ALA A 132 -4.90 -9.44 -10.11
N ASP A 133 -4.93 -10.63 -9.49
CA ASP A 133 -4.57 -11.89 -10.14
C ASP A 133 -5.29 -13.06 -9.46
N ALA A 134 -6.36 -13.54 -10.09
CA ALA A 134 -7.19 -14.62 -9.57
C ALA A 134 -6.47 -15.97 -9.49
N THR A 135 -5.33 -16.14 -10.16
CA THR A 135 -4.57 -17.40 -10.15
C THR A 135 -3.70 -17.54 -8.89
N LEU A 136 -3.43 -16.45 -8.17
CA LEU A 136 -2.60 -16.43 -6.95
C LEU A 136 -3.04 -17.47 -5.91
N ILE A 137 -4.33 -17.51 -5.59
CA ILE A 137 -4.87 -18.40 -4.54
C ILE A 137 -4.70 -19.88 -4.88
N SER A 138 -4.63 -20.21 -6.17
CA SER A 138 -4.43 -21.57 -6.67
C SER A 138 -2.96 -21.94 -6.86
N ASP A 139 -2.03 -20.98 -6.72
CA ASP A 139 -0.62 -21.25 -6.94
C ASP A 139 -0.05 -22.16 -5.85
N PRO A 140 0.51 -23.34 -6.19
CA PRO A 140 1.03 -24.27 -5.20
C PRO A 140 2.28 -23.75 -4.48
N LEU A 141 2.99 -22.77 -5.05
CA LEU A 141 4.17 -22.17 -4.44
C LEU A 141 3.82 -21.07 -3.45
N LEU A 142 2.60 -20.56 -3.44
CA LEU A 142 2.16 -19.55 -2.46
C LEU A 142 1.78 -20.23 -1.15
N ASP A 143 2.32 -19.77 -0.02
CA ASP A 143 2.02 -20.34 1.30
C ASP A 143 1.08 -19.45 2.12
N GLY A 144 1.01 -18.16 1.82
CA GLY A 144 0.13 -17.23 2.52
C GLY A 144 0.21 -15.78 2.05
N TYR A 145 -0.36 -14.91 2.87
CA TYR A 145 -0.48 -13.48 2.62
C TYR A 145 0.00 -12.70 3.83
N SER A 146 0.66 -11.58 3.59
CA SER A 146 1.06 -10.63 4.62
C SER A 146 0.58 -9.23 4.27
N VAL A 147 -0.13 -8.59 5.20
CA VAL A 147 -0.51 -7.17 5.08
C VAL A 147 0.17 -6.44 6.23
N VAL A 148 1.07 -5.53 5.90
CA VAL A 148 1.78 -4.68 6.85
C VAL A 148 1.20 -3.29 6.77
N LEU A 149 0.71 -2.78 7.90
CA LEU A 149 0.07 -1.47 8.02
C LEU A 149 0.94 -0.59 8.91
N GLU A 150 1.32 0.57 8.41
CA GLU A 150 2.10 1.59 9.11
C GLU A 150 1.28 2.88 9.16
N TRP A 151 1.04 3.42 10.36
CA TRP A 151 0.30 4.67 10.53
C TRP A 151 0.98 5.58 11.54
N ARG A 152 0.76 6.88 11.41
CA ARG A 152 1.38 7.87 12.27
C ARG A 152 0.79 7.81 13.68
N LYS A 153 1.67 7.78 14.67
CA LYS A 153 1.32 7.95 16.09
C LYS A 153 1.01 9.41 16.36
N GLN A 154 -0.22 9.70 16.79
CA GLN A 154 -0.65 11.07 17.09
C GLN A 154 0.03 11.60 18.34
N GLY A 155 0.40 12.88 18.32
CA GLY A 155 0.99 13.58 19.48
C GLY A 155 2.39 13.13 19.92
N ALA A 156 2.95 12.08 19.31
CA ALA A 156 4.28 11.59 19.65
C ALA A 156 5.34 12.14 18.67
N ARG A 157 6.39 12.73 19.23
CA ARG A 157 7.63 13.07 18.52
C ARG A 157 8.69 12.04 18.93
N GLY A 158 9.50 11.59 17.98
CA GLY A 158 10.63 10.68 18.27
C GLY A 158 11.53 11.23 19.36
N SER A 159 12.38 10.38 19.94
CA SER A 159 13.34 10.75 20.99
C SER A 159 14.30 11.89 20.58
N SER A 160 14.43 12.16 19.27
CA SER A 160 15.19 13.28 18.68
C SER A 160 14.33 14.49 18.27
N GLY A 161 13.04 14.51 18.59
CA GLY A 161 12.12 15.66 18.39
C GLY A 161 11.53 15.82 16.98
N ASP A 162 12.24 15.41 15.91
CA ASP A 162 11.87 15.82 14.53
C ASP A 162 11.27 14.73 13.63
N ARG A 163 11.33 13.44 14.01
CA ARG A 163 10.79 12.37 13.16
C ARG A 163 9.40 11.94 13.61
N PRO A 164 8.39 11.91 12.71
CA PRO A 164 7.12 11.25 13.00
C PRO A 164 7.35 9.80 13.43
N ILE A 165 6.71 9.39 14.52
CA ILE A 165 6.72 7.99 14.97
C ILE A 165 5.57 7.26 14.27
N HIS A 166 5.85 6.06 13.77
CA HIS A 166 4.86 5.20 13.14
C HIS A 166 4.65 3.92 13.90
N GLU A 167 3.41 3.63 14.24
CA GLU A 167 3.03 2.32 14.72
C GLU A 167 2.88 1.38 13.52
N THR A 168 3.16 0.10 13.73
CA THR A 168 3.09 -0.89 12.66
C THR A 168 2.46 -2.17 13.17
N ILE A 169 1.55 -2.76 12.37
CA ILE A 169 1.22 -4.17 12.48
C ILE A 169 1.58 -4.93 11.22
N ALA A 170 2.04 -6.16 11.37
CA ALA A 170 2.22 -7.12 10.28
C ALA A 170 1.31 -8.32 10.54
N ALA A 171 0.25 -8.44 9.75
CA ALA A 171 -0.68 -9.55 9.79
C ALA A 171 -0.25 -10.64 8.81
N PHE A 172 0.01 -11.85 9.30
CA PHE A 172 0.37 -13.02 8.51
C PHE A 172 -0.78 -14.03 8.54
N MET A 173 -1.25 -14.45 7.37
CA MET A 173 -2.36 -15.38 7.21
C MET A 173 -1.97 -16.51 6.25
N PRO A 174 -2.11 -17.79 6.64
CA PRO A 174 -1.92 -18.92 5.74
C PRO A 174 -2.85 -18.85 4.53
N LYS A 175 -2.44 -19.42 3.39
CA LYS A 175 -3.23 -19.41 2.15
C LYS A 175 -4.62 -20.03 2.34
N SER A 176 -4.74 -21.11 3.10
CA SER A 176 -6.02 -21.77 3.39
C SER A 176 -7.00 -20.85 4.11
N LEU A 177 -6.54 -20.14 5.14
CA LEU A 177 -7.33 -19.16 5.89
C LEU A 177 -7.84 -18.04 4.98
N VAL A 178 -6.97 -17.52 4.11
CA VAL A 178 -7.35 -16.49 3.14
C VAL A 178 -8.33 -17.03 2.11
N ALA A 179 -8.16 -18.26 1.63
CA ALA A 179 -9.08 -18.89 0.68
C ALA A 179 -10.49 -19.01 1.27
N ASP A 180 -10.61 -19.42 2.54
CA ASP A 180 -11.90 -19.52 3.24
C ASP A 180 -12.55 -18.15 3.44
N PHE A 181 -11.77 -17.13 3.84
CA PHE A 181 -12.26 -15.76 3.97
C PHE A 181 -12.76 -15.19 2.63
N LEU A 182 -11.98 -15.34 1.55
CA LEU A 182 -12.35 -14.83 0.22
C LEU A 182 -13.57 -15.55 -0.37
N ALA A 183 -13.77 -16.82 -0.02
CA ALA A 183 -14.96 -17.57 -0.40
C ALA A 183 -16.19 -17.25 0.47
N GLY A 184 -16.09 -16.31 1.43
CA GLY A 184 -17.17 -15.96 2.34
C GLY A 184 -17.50 -17.03 3.38
N ARG A 185 -16.63 -18.03 3.57
CA ARG A 185 -16.83 -19.11 4.55
C ARG A 185 -16.44 -18.71 5.97
N LEU A 186 -15.64 -17.65 6.12
CA LEU A 186 -15.20 -17.13 7.42
C LEU A 186 -15.44 -15.62 7.49
N PRO A 187 -15.99 -15.11 8.61
CA PRO A 187 -16.09 -13.68 8.84
C PRO A 187 -14.72 -13.08 9.17
N VAL A 188 -14.61 -11.75 9.05
CA VAL A 188 -13.36 -11.02 9.33
C VAL A 188 -12.90 -11.18 10.79
N GLY A 189 -13.81 -11.39 11.74
CA GLY A 189 -13.46 -11.69 13.14
C GLY A 189 -12.65 -12.98 13.28
N THR A 190 -13.06 -14.06 12.61
CA THR A 190 -12.31 -15.33 12.62
C THR A 190 -10.98 -15.23 11.87
N LEU A 191 -10.92 -14.41 10.81
CA LEU A 191 -9.67 -14.08 10.14
C LEU A 191 -8.68 -13.41 11.12
N ALA A 192 -9.14 -12.44 11.92
CA ALA A 192 -8.35 -11.75 12.92
C ALA A 192 -7.88 -12.69 14.06
N ASP A 193 -8.77 -13.54 14.56
CA ASP A 193 -8.45 -14.48 15.65
C ASP A 193 -7.38 -15.50 15.27
N THR A 194 -7.31 -15.85 13.99
CA THR A 194 -6.41 -16.88 13.45
C THR A 194 -5.13 -16.29 12.86
N ALA A 195 -5.17 -15.03 12.41
CA ALA A 195 -4.00 -14.34 11.89
C ALA A 195 -2.92 -14.21 12.97
N ARG A 196 -1.65 -14.41 12.57
CA ARG A 196 -0.52 -14.04 13.41
C ARG A 196 -0.25 -12.56 13.19
N VAL A 197 -0.51 -11.71 14.18
CA VAL A 197 -0.27 -10.27 14.09
C VAL A 197 0.92 -9.89 14.97
N LEU A 198 1.95 -9.30 14.37
CA LEU A 198 3.10 -8.74 15.09
C LEU A 198 2.99 -7.21 15.11
N ALA A 199 3.30 -6.59 16.24
CA ALA A 199 3.16 -5.15 16.44
C ALA A 199 4.47 -4.45 16.85
N TRP A 200 4.59 -3.19 16.43
CA TRP A 200 5.63 -2.24 16.82
C TRP A 200 4.97 -0.91 17.19
N ASP A 201 5.42 -0.29 18.28
CA ASP A 201 4.92 1.02 18.74
C ASP A 201 5.64 2.22 18.10
N GLY A 202 6.50 1.93 17.13
CA GLY A 202 7.37 2.85 16.40
C GLY A 202 8.77 3.02 16.98
N GLU A 203 9.02 2.54 18.19
CA GLU A 203 10.35 2.57 18.81
C GLU A 203 10.86 1.15 19.09
N ARG A 204 9.96 0.24 19.47
CA ARG A 204 10.30 -1.14 19.83
C ARG A 204 9.31 -2.15 19.26
N ALA A 205 9.76 -3.40 19.18
CA ALA A 205 8.87 -4.53 18.96
C ALA A 205 8.04 -4.79 20.22
N ILE A 206 6.72 -4.86 20.05
CA ILE A 206 5.78 -5.26 21.11
C ILE A 206 5.62 -6.78 21.12
N GLY A 207 5.79 -7.42 19.96
CA GLY A 207 5.65 -8.86 19.81
C GLY A 207 4.29 -9.22 19.18
N GLN A 208 3.78 -10.40 19.51
CA GLN A 208 2.49 -10.85 19.00
C GLN A 208 1.35 -10.11 19.71
N LEU A 209 0.40 -9.60 18.93
CA LEU A 209 -0.77 -8.87 19.40
C LEU A 209 -2.02 -9.65 19.01
N ARG A 210 -3.01 -9.74 19.90
CA ARG A 210 -4.36 -10.17 19.55
C ARG A 210 -5.12 -8.95 19.05
N VAL A 211 -5.88 -9.10 17.98
CA VAL A 211 -6.71 -8.02 17.45
C VAL A 211 -8.12 -8.53 17.28
N THR A 212 -9.08 -7.64 17.48
CA THR A 212 -10.47 -7.89 17.11
C THR A 212 -10.73 -7.30 15.73
N ALA A 213 -11.71 -7.84 15.02
CA ALA A 213 -12.10 -7.27 13.73
C ALA A 213 -13.60 -7.29 13.48
N TRP A 214 -14.04 -6.27 12.75
CA TRP A 214 -15.41 -6.06 12.29
C TRP A 214 -15.42 -5.68 10.81
N ASP A 215 -16.58 -5.80 10.17
CA ASP A 215 -16.73 -5.33 8.80
C ASP A 215 -16.62 -3.80 8.75
N ASP A 216 -15.59 -3.33 8.04
CA ASP A 216 -15.33 -1.92 7.82
C ASP A 216 -15.29 -1.66 6.30
N ASN A 217 -16.15 -0.74 5.84
CA ASN A 217 -16.26 -0.36 4.43
C ASN A 217 -15.51 0.94 4.10
N PHE A 218 -14.66 1.43 5.00
CA PHE A 218 -13.93 2.67 4.82
C PHE A 218 -13.11 2.68 3.52
N VAL A 219 -12.39 1.59 3.20
CA VAL A 219 -11.58 1.53 1.98
C VAL A 219 -12.40 1.67 0.69
N SER A 220 -13.66 1.23 0.69
CA SER A 220 -14.54 1.35 -0.48
C SER A 220 -15.39 2.63 -0.50
N THR A 221 -15.54 3.31 0.65
CA THR A 221 -16.45 4.46 0.79
C THR A 221 -15.76 5.79 0.99
N PHE A 222 -14.55 5.81 1.57
CA PHE A 222 -13.81 7.03 1.81
C PHE A 222 -13.33 7.65 0.51
N LYS A 223 -13.45 8.98 0.43
CA LYS A 223 -13.00 9.79 -0.70
C LYS A 223 -12.16 10.95 -0.20
N VAL A 224 -10.97 11.12 -0.77
CA VAL A 224 -10.15 12.31 -0.52
C VAL A 224 -10.83 13.50 -1.19
N ALA A 225 -10.98 14.60 -0.45
CA ALA A 225 -11.57 15.81 -0.98
C ALA A 225 -10.79 16.29 -2.22
N ASN A 226 -11.52 16.65 -3.28
CA ASN A 226 -10.97 17.11 -4.56
C ASN A 226 -10.11 16.09 -5.33
N TYR A 227 -10.07 14.82 -4.91
CA TYR A 227 -9.47 13.76 -5.72
C TYR A 227 -10.41 13.36 -6.85
N GLN A 228 -9.90 13.38 -8.08
CA GLN A 228 -10.60 12.90 -9.27
C GLN A 228 -9.88 11.66 -9.78
N LEU A 229 -10.64 10.58 -9.97
CA LEU A 229 -10.10 9.37 -10.59
C LEU A 229 -9.78 9.65 -12.06
N ASP A 230 -8.64 9.12 -12.50
CA ASP A 230 -8.24 9.22 -13.90
C ASP A 230 -9.27 8.53 -14.81
N PRO A 231 -9.54 9.09 -16.01
CA PRO A 231 -10.48 8.49 -16.95
C PRO A 231 -10.14 7.04 -17.27
N GLY A 232 -11.13 6.15 -17.20
CA GLY A 232 -10.96 4.72 -17.49
C GLY A 232 -10.48 3.87 -16.30
N ILE A 233 -10.17 4.47 -15.15
CA ILE A 233 -9.90 3.74 -13.92
C ILE A 233 -11.22 3.35 -13.22
N SER A 234 -11.31 2.09 -12.82
CA SER A 234 -12.40 1.57 -11.98
C SER A 234 -11.83 0.99 -10.70
N CYS A 235 -12.42 1.36 -9.57
CA CYS A 235 -11.83 1.11 -8.26
C CYS A 235 -12.31 -0.11 -7.50
N GLY A 236 -13.22 -0.88 -8.11
CA GLY A 236 -13.61 -2.22 -7.65
C GLY A 236 -14.08 -2.27 -6.20
#